data_AF-A0A3C1A3W6-F1
#
_entry.id   AF-A0A3C1A3W6-F1
#
_cell.length_a   1.000
_cell.length_b   1.000
_cell.length_c   1.000
_cell.angle_alpha   90.00
_cell.angle_beta   90.00
_cell.angle_gamma   90.00
#
_symmetry.space_group_name_H-M   'P 1'
#
loop_
_entity.id
_entity.type
_entity.pdbx_description
1 polymer ?
#
loop_
_entity_poly.entity_id
_entity_poly.type
_entity_poly.pdbx_seq_one_letter_code
_entity_poly.pdbx_strand_id
1 'polypeptide(L)'
;RSLFLFALLALLVASPWYLRNLYLVGNPFYPFIFGGKEWDHFLSRWYEQPGTGLGLSWRIIALPLTMTLGTQDETFYDGRTGPLILALLPLLLLARLTPRDEKRAVVNYLLFLFLAQFVFWTWGVVRSQSLFQARLLLPGLVFLCIALAQSIEESDFTWPQFSLARFVTAVVVLALSLNLVTQTMEFLANNPLLHLAGLQRREKYLENNLGDHCRAMDYINENLPDSAQIQFLWEPRTYYCQREARPDAILGAFKHLVFLEGEAEGIVEHWREAGITHVLFRKSALDFLMSNPEDRRFALSEGDQRIWEKLVRDHFHPLYQDERGSYILYQLRE
;
A
#
# COMPACT_ATOMS: atom_id res chain seq x y z
N ARG A 1 -26.73 -22.90 -14.05
CA ARG A 1 -25.60 -23.84 -14.27
C ARG A 1 -24.27 -23.11 -14.44
N SER A 2 -24.12 -22.20 -15.41
CA SER A 2 -22.85 -21.48 -15.66
C SER A 2 -22.36 -20.66 -14.47
N LEU A 3 -23.27 -19.93 -13.80
CA LEU A 3 -22.93 -19.18 -12.58
C LEU A 3 -22.41 -20.08 -11.45
N PHE A 4 -23.03 -21.23 -11.25
CA PHE A 4 -22.61 -22.19 -10.23
C PHE A 4 -21.23 -22.76 -10.54
N LEU A 5 -20.98 -23.16 -11.80
CA LEU A 5 -19.67 -23.65 -12.23
C LEU A 5 -18.60 -22.56 -12.07
N PHE A 6 -18.92 -21.32 -12.45
CA PHE A 6 -18.02 -20.18 -12.24
C PHE A 6 -17.70 -19.97 -10.77
N ALA A 7 -18.72 -19.94 -9.90
CA ALA A 7 -18.53 -19.77 -8.46
C ALA A 7 -17.72 -20.92 -7.84
N LEU A 8 -17.98 -22.16 -8.25
CA LEU A 8 -17.24 -23.33 -7.80
C LEU A 8 -15.76 -23.25 -8.21
N LEU A 9 -15.48 -22.91 -9.48
CA LEU A 9 -14.11 -22.74 -9.96
C LEU A 9 -13.40 -21.59 -9.26
N ALA A 10 -14.07 -20.46 -9.08
CA ALA A 10 -13.53 -19.32 -8.34
C ALA A 10 -13.19 -19.69 -6.89
N LEU A 11 -14.05 -20.45 -6.20
CA LEU A 11 -13.81 -20.93 -4.85
C LEU A 11 -12.66 -21.95 -4.80
N LEU A 12 -12.59 -22.88 -5.76
CA LEU A 12 -11.49 -23.84 -5.83
C LEU A 12 -10.14 -23.13 -6.02
N VAL A 13 -10.09 -22.17 -6.95
CA VAL A 13 -8.90 -21.33 -7.17
C VAL A 13 -8.57 -20.56 -5.90
N ALA A 14 -9.54 -19.93 -5.24
CA ALA A 14 -9.32 -19.11 -4.05
C ALA A 14 -9.04 -19.93 -2.76
N SER A 15 -9.37 -21.23 -2.75
CA SER A 15 -9.29 -22.09 -1.56
C SER A 15 -7.91 -22.19 -0.91
N PRO A 16 -6.76 -22.20 -1.63
CA PRO A 16 -5.45 -22.27 -0.99
C PRO A 16 -5.20 -21.13 -0.01
N TRP A 17 -5.71 -19.92 -0.31
CA TRP A 17 -5.59 -18.76 0.58
C TRP A 17 -6.47 -18.89 1.83
N TYR A 18 -7.74 -19.26 1.66
CA TYR A 18 -8.65 -19.44 2.81
C TYR A 18 -8.23 -20.58 3.72
N LEU A 19 -7.78 -21.70 3.14
CA LEU A 19 -7.30 -22.85 3.91
C LEU A 19 -5.98 -22.53 4.63
N ARG A 20 -5.06 -21.81 3.97
CA ARG A 20 -3.83 -21.33 4.62
C ARG A 20 -4.14 -20.43 5.81
N ASN A 21 -5.04 -19.47 5.67
CA ASN A 21 -5.42 -18.58 6.77
C ASN A 21 -6.08 -19.35 7.91
N LEU A 22 -6.98 -20.29 7.60
CA LEU A 22 -7.58 -21.17 8.60
C LEU A 22 -6.51 -21.97 9.36
N TYR A 23 -5.51 -22.51 8.67
CA TYR A 23 -4.44 -23.29 9.29
C TYR A 23 -3.51 -22.44 10.16
N LEU A 24 -3.07 -21.27 9.67
CA LEU A 24 -2.08 -20.44 10.37
C LEU A 24 -2.69 -19.66 11.53
N VAL A 25 -3.82 -18.98 11.28
CA VAL A 25 -4.38 -17.97 12.19
C VAL A 25 -5.80 -18.31 12.69
N GLY A 26 -6.33 -19.47 12.29
CA GLY A 26 -7.62 -19.98 12.77
C GLY A 26 -8.85 -19.33 12.12
N ASN A 27 -8.67 -18.44 11.14
CA ASN A 27 -9.75 -17.75 10.44
C ASN A 27 -9.50 -17.72 8.93
N PRO A 28 -10.37 -18.32 8.08
CA PRO A 28 -10.19 -18.26 6.63
C PRO A 28 -10.26 -16.81 6.09
N PHE A 29 -11.06 -15.95 6.71
CA PHE A 29 -11.25 -14.55 6.34
C PHE A 29 -10.38 -13.59 7.16
N TYR A 30 -9.29 -14.09 7.76
CA TYR A 30 -8.43 -13.29 8.64
C TYR A 30 -8.05 -11.93 8.03
N PRO A 31 -8.11 -10.83 8.80
CA PRO A 31 -8.57 -10.73 10.20
C PRO A 31 -10.09 -10.48 10.34
N PHE A 32 -10.83 -10.47 9.24
CA PHE A 32 -12.23 -10.07 9.19
C PHE A 32 -13.20 -11.18 9.64
N ILE A 33 -14.41 -10.76 10.04
CA ILE A 33 -15.60 -11.59 10.31
C ILE A 33 -15.49 -12.54 11.51
N PHE A 34 -14.28 -12.96 11.95
CA PHE A 34 -14.08 -13.83 13.12
C PHE A 34 -12.82 -13.51 13.95
N GLY A 35 -12.09 -12.42 13.65
CA GLY A 35 -10.82 -12.09 14.31
C GLY A 35 -9.71 -13.10 13.96
N GLY A 36 -8.81 -13.39 14.89
CA GLY A 36 -7.83 -14.46 14.73
C GLY A 36 -6.64 -14.30 15.67
N LYS A 37 -5.69 -15.23 15.58
CA LYS A 37 -4.43 -15.15 16.34
C LYS A 37 -3.70 -13.86 16.00
N GLU A 38 -3.11 -13.22 17.01
CA GLU A 38 -2.33 -11.98 16.87
C GLU A 38 -3.13 -10.79 16.32
N TRP A 39 -4.46 -10.87 16.27
CA TRP A 39 -5.34 -9.76 15.90
C TRP A 39 -6.09 -9.25 17.11
N ASP A 40 -5.65 -8.12 17.66
CA ASP A 40 -6.27 -7.53 18.83
C ASP A 40 -7.07 -6.26 18.50
N HIS A 41 -7.55 -5.62 19.56
CA HIS A 41 -8.35 -4.41 19.46
C HIS A 41 -7.53 -3.19 19.02
N PHE A 42 -6.22 -3.15 19.30
CA PHE A 42 -5.35 -2.09 18.81
C PHE A 42 -5.25 -2.15 17.29
N LEU A 43 -4.95 -3.33 16.74
CA LEU A 43 -4.88 -3.55 15.30
C LEU A 43 -6.24 -3.33 14.62
N SER A 44 -7.32 -3.82 15.21
CA SER A 44 -8.68 -3.55 14.72
C SER A 44 -8.95 -2.05 14.62
N ARG A 45 -8.68 -1.31 15.69
CA ARG A 45 -8.82 0.16 15.69
C ARG A 45 -7.93 0.81 14.65
N TRP A 46 -6.68 0.38 14.51
CA TRP A 46 -5.74 0.92 13.53
C TRP A 46 -6.27 0.85 12.10
N TYR A 47 -6.77 -0.32 11.69
CA TYR A 47 -7.34 -0.53 10.36
C TYR A 47 -8.73 0.07 10.19
N GLU A 48 -9.51 0.21 11.27
CA GLU A 48 -10.85 0.81 11.26
C GLU A 48 -10.83 2.34 11.44
N GLN A 49 -9.67 2.99 11.61
CA GLN A 49 -9.64 4.41 11.91
C GLN A 49 -10.36 5.22 10.80
N PRO A 50 -11.44 5.94 11.17
CA PRO A 50 -12.12 6.83 10.24
C PRO A 50 -11.20 8.04 10.00
N GLY A 51 -10.66 8.16 8.79
CA GLY A 51 -9.56 9.11 8.54
C GLY A 51 -9.56 9.78 7.17
N THR A 52 -10.45 9.42 6.25
CA THR A 52 -10.58 10.17 4.99
C THR A 52 -11.28 11.51 5.18
N GLY A 53 -11.93 11.72 6.34
CA GLY A 53 -12.76 12.90 6.62
C GLY A 53 -13.99 13.00 5.70
N LEU A 54 -14.26 11.99 4.87
CA LEU A 54 -15.33 12.02 3.87
C LEU A 54 -16.70 11.74 4.47
N GLY A 55 -16.81 10.83 5.45
CA GLY A 55 -18.10 10.40 6.00
C GLY A 55 -19.12 10.09 4.89
N LEU A 56 -20.39 10.44 5.09
CA LEU A 56 -21.42 10.44 4.03
C LEU A 56 -21.57 11.82 3.37
N SER A 57 -20.47 12.57 3.21
CA SER A 57 -20.52 13.91 2.63
C SER A 57 -20.63 13.90 1.10
N TRP A 58 -21.02 15.05 0.53
CA TRP A 58 -21.06 15.27 -0.92
C TRP A 58 -19.71 15.05 -1.62
N ARG A 59 -18.59 15.10 -0.87
CA ARG A 59 -17.24 14.85 -1.40
C ARG A 59 -17.08 13.43 -1.97
N ILE A 60 -17.95 12.49 -1.59
CA ILE A 60 -18.03 11.15 -2.21
C ILE A 60 -18.21 11.26 -3.73
N ILE A 61 -19.00 12.23 -4.21
CA ILE A 61 -19.25 12.45 -5.64
C ILE A 61 -17.95 12.85 -6.37
N ALA A 62 -17.04 13.52 -5.67
CA ALA A 62 -15.75 13.92 -6.19
C ALA A 62 -14.68 12.82 -6.10
N LEU A 63 -14.98 11.65 -5.51
CA LEU A 63 -14.01 10.54 -5.36
C LEU A 63 -13.34 10.10 -6.66
N PRO A 64 -14.06 9.96 -7.79
CA PRO A 64 -13.40 9.61 -9.04
C PRO A 64 -12.33 10.65 -9.40
N LEU A 65 -12.61 11.94 -9.24
CA LEU A 65 -11.67 13.03 -9.51
C LEU A 65 -10.48 13.00 -8.55
N THR A 66 -10.72 12.91 -7.24
CA THR A 66 -9.62 12.90 -6.25
C THR A 66 -8.70 11.70 -6.43
N MET A 67 -9.25 10.54 -6.80
CA MET A 67 -8.47 9.34 -7.12
C MET A 67 -7.52 9.57 -8.31
N THR A 68 -7.95 10.30 -9.35
CA THR A 68 -7.08 10.59 -10.50
C THR A 68 -5.96 11.59 -10.23
N LEU A 69 -6.13 12.45 -9.22
CA LEU A 69 -5.12 13.41 -8.83
C LEU A 69 -3.95 12.74 -8.09
N GLY A 70 -4.16 11.54 -7.52
CA GLY A 70 -3.11 10.79 -6.81
C GLY A 70 -2.54 11.52 -5.59
N THR A 71 -3.27 12.50 -5.04
CA THR A 71 -2.83 13.36 -3.94
C THR A 71 -2.88 12.68 -2.58
N GLN A 72 -3.54 11.53 -2.50
CA GLN A 72 -3.75 10.74 -1.27
C GLN A 72 -3.02 9.39 -1.33
N ASP A 73 -2.26 9.14 -2.40
CA ASP A 73 -1.45 7.93 -2.54
C ASP A 73 -0.13 8.15 -1.76
N GLU A 74 0.03 7.43 -0.65
CA GLU A 74 1.17 7.59 0.29
C GLU A 74 2.50 7.19 -0.33
N THR A 75 2.47 6.32 -1.35
CA THR A 75 3.67 5.90 -2.08
C THR A 75 3.51 6.10 -3.59
N PHE A 76 4.63 6.25 -4.28
CA PHE A 76 4.65 6.29 -5.75
C PHE A 76 3.96 5.07 -6.39
N TYR A 77 3.95 3.92 -5.69
CA TYR A 77 3.44 2.63 -6.16
C TYR A 77 1.98 2.33 -5.77
N ASP A 78 1.24 3.30 -5.19
CA ASP A 78 -0.14 3.06 -4.72
C ASP A 78 -1.22 3.05 -5.83
N GLY A 79 -0.80 3.09 -7.09
CA GLY A 79 -1.66 2.84 -8.24
C GLY A 79 -2.38 4.09 -8.77
N ARG A 80 -1.64 5.17 -9.02
CA ARG A 80 -2.14 6.39 -9.68
C ARG A 80 -2.76 6.05 -11.04
N THR A 81 -4.07 6.17 -11.16
CA THR A 81 -4.80 5.82 -12.40
C THR A 81 -4.71 6.91 -13.47
N GLY A 82 -4.38 8.15 -13.09
CA GLY A 82 -4.36 9.32 -13.97
C GLY A 82 -5.76 9.70 -14.50
N PRO A 83 -5.88 10.82 -15.25
CA PRO A 83 -7.18 11.37 -15.65
C PRO A 83 -7.83 10.67 -16.87
N LEU A 84 -7.12 9.74 -17.54
CA LEU A 84 -7.57 9.15 -18.81
C LEU A 84 -8.96 8.52 -18.70
N ILE A 85 -9.17 7.64 -17.71
CA ILE A 85 -10.45 6.92 -17.57
C ILE A 85 -11.60 7.91 -17.33
N LEU A 86 -11.39 8.94 -16.51
CA LEU A 86 -12.41 9.97 -16.28
C LEU A 86 -12.72 10.77 -17.54
N ALA A 87 -11.69 11.13 -18.31
CA ALA A 87 -11.85 11.87 -19.57
C ALA A 87 -12.68 11.06 -20.60
N LEU A 88 -12.65 9.73 -20.51
CA LEU A 88 -13.42 8.84 -21.37
C LEU A 88 -14.83 8.52 -20.85
N LEU A 89 -15.15 8.80 -19.58
CA LEU A 89 -16.49 8.52 -19.01
C LEU A 89 -17.67 9.07 -19.84
N PRO A 90 -17.62 10.29 -20.41
CA PRO A 90 -18.72 10.81 -21.23
C PRO A 90 -19.05 9.91 -22.44
N LEU A 91 -18.11 9.09 -22.91
CA LEU A 91 -18.31 8.17 -24.03
C LEU A 91 -19.30 7.05 -23.71
N LEU A 92 -19.54 6.74 -22.43
CA LEU A 92 -20.59 5.80 -22.02
C LEU A 92 -22.00 6.28 -22.41
N LEU A 93 -22.19 7.59 -22.61
CA LEU A 93 -23.47 8.13 -23.08
C LEU A 93 -23.74 7.71 -24.53
N LEU A 94 -22.69 7.49 -25.33
CA LEU A 94 -22.82 7.04 -26.73
C LEU A 94 -23.39 5.63 -26.82
N ALA A 95 -22.95 4.71 -25.94
CA ALA A 95 -23.53 3.36 -25.85
C ALA A 95 -25.03 3.35 -25.50
N ARG A 96 -25.58 4.45 -24.95
CA ARG A 96 -27.02 4.57 -24.70
C ARG A 96 -27.82 4.98 -25.93
N LEU A 97 -27.16 5.58 -26.92
CA LEU A 97 -27.75 6.00 -28.20
C LEU A 97 -27.83 4.84 -29.20
N THR A 98 -27.05 3.78 -29.00
CA THR A 98 -27.07 2.56 -29.83
C THR A 98 -28.33 1.71 -29.56
N PRO A 99 -28.89 1.02 -30.59
CA PRO A 99 -30.03 0.11 -30.44
C PRO A 99 -29.87 -0.93 -29.32
N ARG A 100 -30.99 -1.43 -28.79
CA ARG A 100 -31.03 -2.42 -27.70
C ARG A 100 -30.70 -3.83 -28.21
N ASP A 101 -29.44 -4.05 -28.51
CA ASP A 101 -28.91 -5.36 -28.93
C ASP A 101 -28.23 -6.10 -27.77
N GLU A 102 -27.84 -7.36 -27.99
CA GLU A 102 -27.14 -8.20 -27.00
C GLU A 102 -25.88 -7.51 -26.42
N LYS A 103 -25.17 -6.73 -27.24
CA LYS A 103 -23.98 -5.98 -26.83
C LYS A 103 -24.28 -4.93 -25.76
N ARG A 104 -25.45 -4.26 -25.85
CA ARG A 104 -25.89 -3.31 -24.83
C ARG A 104 -26.19 -3.99 -23.49
N ALA A 105 -26.68 -5.23 -23.52
CA ALA A 105 -26.86 -6.02 -22.31
C ALA A 105 -25.50 -6.33 -21.66
N VAL A 106 -24.49 -6.72 -22.45
CA VAL A 106 -23.11 -6.94 -21.97
C VAL A 106 -22.53 -5.68 -21.33
N VAL A 107 -22.64 -4.52 -21.99
CA VAL A 107 -22.19 -3.23 -21.44
C VAL A 107 -22.89 -2.94 -20.10
N ASN A 108 -24.20 -3.16 -20.00
CA ASN A 108 -24.93 -2.96 -18.75
C ASN A 108 -24.45 -3.91 -17.63
N TYR A 109 -24.14 -5.17 -17.94
CA TYR A 109 -23.58 -6.11 -16.97
C TYR A 109 -22.19 -5.67 -16.49
N LEU A 110 -21.32 -5.24 -17.41
CA LEU A 110 -19.99 -4.73 -17.07
C LEU A 110 -20.08 -3.46 -16.21
N LEU A 111 -20.98 -2.54 -16.55
CA LEU A 111 -21.23 -1.35 -15.74
C LEU A 111 -21.81 -1.69 -14.38
N PHE A 112 -22.68 -2.70 -14.28
CA PHE A 112 -23.18 -3.19 -13.00
C PHE A 112 -22.06 -3.73 -12.13
N LEU A 113 -21.16 -4.56 -12.68
CA LEU A 113 -20.01 -5.09 -11.96
C LEU A 113 -19.06 -3.97 -11.51
N PHE A 114 -18.77 -3.01 -12.39
CA PHE A 114 -18.00 -1.81 -12.03
C PHE A 114 -18.67 -1.03 -10.89
N LEU A 115 -19.96 -0.72 -11.01
CA LEU A 115 -20.69 0.06 -10.01
C LEU A 115 -20.77 -0.68 -8.66
N ALA A 116 -20.98 -1.99 -8.67
CA ALA A 116 -20.97 -2.80 -7.46
C ALA A 116 -19.61 -2.71 -6.74
N GLN A 117 -18.52 -2.83 -7.49
CA GLN A 117 -17.18 -2.68 -6.93
C GLN A 117 -16.86 -1.24 -6.50
N PHE A 118 -17.30 -0.25 -7.28
CA PHE A 118 -17.11 1.17 -6.95
C PHE A 118 -17.85 1.56 -5.67
N VAL A 119 -19.08 1.07 -5.48
CA VAL A 119 -19.85 1.26 -4.25
C VAL A 119 -19.17 0.56 -3.08
N PHE A 120 -18.70 -0.67 -3.26
CA PHE A 120 -18.00 -1.40 -2.21
C PHE A 120 -16.68 -0.72 -1.81
N TRP A 121 -15.90 -0.26 -2.79
CA TRP A 121 -14.69 0.52 -2.55
C TRP A 121 -15.02 1.82 -1.83
N THR A 122 -16.00 2.59 -2.32
CA THR A 122 -16.47 3.84 -1.68
C THR A 122 -16.87 3.61 -0.23
N TRP A 123 -17.59 2.52 0.06
CA TRP A 123 -17.93 2.13 1.43
C TRP A 123 -16.67 1.87 2.26
N GLY A 124 -15.67 1.18 1.70
CA GLY A 124 -14.35 1.03 2.31
C GLY A 124 -13.65 2.35 2.62
N VAL A 125 -13.57 3.26 1.64
CA VAL A 125 -12.99 4.61 1.78
C VAL A 125 -13.67 5.42 2.88
N VAL A 126 -14.99 5.33 3.00
CA VAL A 126 -15.74 6.02 4.06
C VAL A 126 -15.45 5.42 5.44
N ARG A 127 -15.18 4.12 5.52
CA ARG A 127 -14.96 3.40 6.78
C ARG A 127 -13.52 3.41 7.26
N SER A 128 -12.54 3.40 6.35
CA SER A 128 -11.13 3.25 6.67
C SER A 128 -10.25 4.07 5.73
N GLN A 129 -9.33 4.84 6.31
CA GLN A 129 -8.34 5.60 5.53
C GLN A 129 -7.44 4.70 4.68
N SER A 130 -7.04 3.54 5.21
CA SER A 130 -6.16 2.60 4.51
C SER A 130 -6.80 2.01 3.24
N LEU A 131 -8.12 2.11 3.09
CA LEU A 131 -8.86 1.66 1.91
C LEU A 131 -9.01 2.74 0.82
N PHE A 132 -8.46 3.96 1.03
CA PHE A 132 -8.49 5.03 0.02
C PHE A 132 -7.68 4.69 -1.25
N GLN A 133 -6.79 3.71 -1.19
CA GLN A 133 -5.87 3.37 -2.28
C GLN A 133 -6.60 3.05 -3.59
N ALA A 134 -6.25 3.80 -4.65
CA ALA A 134 -6.87 3.69 -5.98
C ALA A 134 -6.71 2.28 -6.59
N ARG A 135 -5.61 1.59 -6.27
CA ARG A 135 -5.34 0.22 -6.74
C ARG A 135 -6.42 -0.79 -6.37
N LEU A 136 -7.17 -0.57 -5.28
CA LEU A 136 -8.27 -1.46 -4.86
C LEU A 136 -9.48 -1.41 -5.80
N LEU A 137 -9.57 -0.36 -6.63
CA LEU A 137 -10.60 -0.22 -7.67
C LEU A 137 -10.18 -0.83 -9.01
N LEU A 138 -8.91 -1.23 -9.21
CA LEU A 138 -8.40 -1.72 -10.49
C LEU A 138 -9.25 -2.84 -11.13
N PRO A 139 -9.70 -3.88 -10.40
CA PRO A 139 -10.55 -4.90 -11.02
C PRO A 139 -11.86 -4.33 -11.57
N GLY A 140 -12.41 -3.29 -10.93
CA GLY A 140 -13.63 -2.62 -11.38
C GLY A 140 -13.37 -1.80 -12.64
N LEU A 141 -12.22 -1.12 -12.67
CA LEU A 141 -11.79 -0.34 -13.83
C LEU A 141 -11.61 -1.22 -15.08
N VAL A 142 -11.26 -2.50 -14.94
CA VAL A 142 -11.22 -3.44 -16.07
C VAL A 142 -12.59 -3.55 -16.75
N PHE A 143 -13.66 -3.74 -15.97
CA PHE A 143 -15.01 -3.81 -16.53
C PHE A 143 -15.43 -2.50 -17.19
N LEU A 144 -15.08 -1.36 -16.58
CA LEU A 144 -15.33 -0.03 -17.13
C LEU A 144 -14.58 0.19 -18.45
N CYS A 145 -13.31 -0.21 -18.53
CA CYS A 145 -12.51 -0.09 -19.76
C CYS A 145 -13.10 -0.90 -20.91
N ILE A 146 -13.57 -2.12 -20.66
CA ILE A 146 -14.23 -2.94 -21.69
C ILE A 146 -15.54 -2.28 -22.14
N ALA A 147 -16.36 -1.78 -21.20
CA ALA A 147 -17.58 -1.06 -21.52
C ALA A 147 -17.31 0.21 -22.36
N LEU A 148 -16.26 0.96 -22.02
CA LEU A 148 -15.82 2.14 -22.77
C LEU A 148 -15.35 1.78 -24.18
N ALA A 149 -14.53 0.73 -24.32
CA ALA A 149 -14.06 0.26 -25.62
C ALA A 149 -15.22 -0.14 -26.54
N GLN A 150 -16.19 -0.90 -26.01
CA GLN A 150 -17.41 -1.26 -26.73
C GLN A 150 -18.20 -0.03 -27.17
N SER A 151 -18.31 0.98 -26.29
CA SER A 151 -19.02 2.24 -26.57
C SER A 151 -18.38 3.03 -27.71
N ILE A 152 -17.05 2.98 -27.84
CA ILE A 152 -16.29 3.64 -28.90
C ILE A 152 -16.44 2.89 -30.23
N GLU A 153 -16.33 1.56 -30.20
CA GLU A 153 -16.45 0.71 -31.39
C GLU A 153 -17.83 0.80 -32.03
N GLU A 154 -18.88 0.91 -31.22
CA GLU A 154 -20.27 1.08 -31.69
C GLU A 154 -20.63 2.51 -32.09
N SER A 155 -19.74 3.48 -31.87
CA SER A 155 -20.04 4.86 -32.20
C SER A 155 -19.89 5.12 -33.71
N ASP A 156 -21.00 5.40 -34.38
CA ASP A 156 -21.01 5.90 -35.76
C ASP A 156 -20.62 7.40 -35.84
N PHE A 157 -19.99 7.94 -34.79
CA PHE A 157 -19.62 9.34 -34.70
C PHE A 157 -18.38 9.63 -35.54
N THR A 158 -18.60 9.65 -36.85
CA THR A 158 -17.62 9.98 -37.87
C THR A 158 -18.14 11.13 -38.73
N TRP A 159 -17.43 12.25 -38.69
CA TRP A 159 -17.60 13.38 -39.59
C TRP A 159 -16.49 13.28 -40.67
N PRO A 160 -16.62 13.94 -41.84
CA PRO A 160 -15.65 13.80 -42.93
C PRO A 160 -14.18 14.03 -42.53
N GLN A 161 -13.94 14.87 -41.51
CA GLN A 161 -12.61 15.19 -41.00
C GLN A 161 -12.34 14.68 -39.56
N PHE A 162 -13.32 14.06 -38.89
CA PHE A 162 -13.21 13.65 -37.49
C PHE A 162 -13.72 12.22 -37.28
N SER A 163 -12.97 11.42 -36.54
CA SER A 163 -13.40 10.10 -36.07
C SER A 163 -13.15 10.03 -34.59
N LEU A 164 -14.21 9.73 -33.84
CA LEU A 164 -14.11 9.58 -32.39
C LEU A 164 -13.09 8.50 -32.02
N ALA A 165 -13.11 7.34 -32.70
CA ALA A 165 -12.16 6.27 -32.46
C ALA A 165 -10.70 6.72 -32.68
N ARG A 166 -10.41 7.46 -33.75
CA ARG A 166 -9.06 8.01 -33.99
C ARG A 166 -8.66 9.03 -32.93
N PHE A 167 -9.58 9.91 -32.52
CA PHE A 167 -9.33 10.88 -31.46
C PHE A 167 -9.03 10.20 -30.12
N VAL A 168 -9.88 9.26 -29.70
CA VAL A 168 -9.68 8.50 -28.45
C VAL A 168 -8.37 7.71 -28.51
N THR A 169 -8.08 7.06 -29.63
CA THR A 169 -6.79 6.36 -29.83
C THR A 169 -5.62 7.31 -29.66
N ALA A 170 -5.67 8.51 -30.25
CA ALA A 170 -4.62 9.51 -30.10
C ALA A 170 -4.46 9.96 -28.63
N VAL A 171 -5.56 10.15 -27.89
CA VAL A 171 -5.54 10.48 -26.45
C VAL A 171 -4.93 9.35 -25.63
N VAL A 172 -5.29 8.10 -25.90
CA VAL A 172 -4.72 6.91 -25.23
C VAL A 172 -3.24 6.80 -25.53
N VAL A 173 -2.82 6.94 -26.80
CA VAL A 173 -1.42 6.91 -27.21
C VAL A 173 -0.62 8.03 -26.53
N LEU A 174 -1.17 9.25 -26.45
CA LEU A 174 -0.54 10.34 -25.73
C LEU A 174 -0.36 10.01 -24.25
N ALA A 175 -1.41 9.51 -23.59
CA ALA A 175 -1.35 9.14 -22.17
C ALA A 175 -0.30 8.04 -21.91
N LEU A 176 -0.27 7.00 -22.75
CA LEU A 176 0.73 5.94 -22.67
C LEU A 176 2.15 6.45 -22.96
N SER A 177 2.30 7.40 -23.89
CA SER A 177 3.60 8.02 -24.19
C SER A 177 4.11 8.86 -23.02
N LEU A 178 3.24 9.64 -22.38
CA LEU A 178 3.59 10.38 -21.17
C LEU A 178 3.95 9.44 -20.01
N ASN A 179 3.20 8.35 -19.85
CA ASN A 179 3.54 7.32 -18.87
C ASN A 179 4.92 6.71 -19.16
N LEU A 180 5.20 6.38 -20.43
CA LEU A 180 6.50 5.86 -20.84
C LEU A 180 7.64 6.84 -20.54
N VAL A 181 7.44 8.15 -20.71
CA VAL A 181 8.44 9.16 -20.32
C VAL A 181 8.71 9.09 -18.82
N THR A 182 7.67 9.11 -17.98
CA THR A 182 7.83 9.00 -16.52
C THR A 182 8.57 7.72 -16.12
N GLN A 183 8.14 6.57 -16.65
CA GLN A 183 8.77 5.27 -16.39
C GLN A 183 10.22 5.23 -16.88
N THR A 184 10.53 5.87 -18.01
CA THR A 184 11.90 5.97 -18.52
C THR A 184 12.76 6.83 -17.61
N MET A 185 12.24 7.95 -17.11
CA MET A 185 12.98 8.82 -16.19
C MET A 185 13.30 8.09 -14.88
N GLU A 186 12.35 7.33 -14.33
CA GLU A 186 12.59 6.50 -13.15
C GLU A 186 13.58 5.37 -13.41
N PHE A 187 13.45 4.69 -14.55
CA PHE A 187 14.40 3.68 -14.97
C PHE A 187 15.82 4.25 -15.06
N LEU A 188 15.98 5.43 -15.65
CA LEU A 188 17.28 6.10 -15.74
C LEU A 188 17.79 6.58 -14.38
N ALA A 189 16.91 7.11 -13.52
CA ALA A 189 17.26 7.57 -12.18
C ALA A 189 17.76 6.42 -11.29
N ASN A 190 17.13 5.25 -11.37
CA ASN A 190 17.57 4.05 -10.64
C ASN A 190 18.84 3.42 -11.23
N ASN A 191 19.23 3.82 -12.44
CA ASN A 191 20.44 3.42 -13.17
C ASN A 191 20.75 1.89 -13.15
N PRO A 192 19.79 1.02 -13.49
CA PRO A 192 19.97 -0.43 -13.44
C PRO A 192 20.95 -0.94 -14.52
N LEU A 193 21.16 -0.19 -15.60
CA LEU A 193 21.98 -0.63 -16.73
C LEU A 193 23.45 -0.84 -16.36
N LEU A 194 24.03 0.01 -15.50
CA LEU A 194 25.41 -0.18 -15.05
C LEU A 194 25.58 -1.47 -14.27
N HIS A 195 24.60 -1.80 -13.42
CA HIS A 195 24.61 -3.05 -12.68
C HIS A 195 24.41 -4.26 -13.61
N LEU A 196 23.42 -4.20 -14.51
CA LEU A 196 23.12 -5.28 -15.46
C LEU A 196 24.26 -5.54 -16.45
N ALA A 197 25.02 -4.50 -16.83
CA ALA A 197 26.21 -4.62 -17.66
C ALA A 197 27.44 -5.15 -16.89
N GLY A 198 27.33 -5.40 -15.58
CA GLY A 198 28.43 -5.84 -14.72
C GLY A 198 29.44 -4.75 -14.37
N LEU A 199 29.16 -3.49 -14.72
CA LEU A 199 30.05 -2.34 -14.48
C LEU A 199 29.89 -1.77 -13.05
N GLN A 200 28.79 -2.09 -12.38
CA GLN A 200 28.53 -1.70 -10.99
C GLN A 200 28.23 -2.93 -10.13
N ARG A 201 28.94 -3.05 -9.01
CA ARG A 201 28.69 -4.09 -8.00
C ARG A 201 27.32 -3.92 -7.35
N ARG A 202 26.71 -5.03 -6.96
CA ARG A 202 25.37 -5.07 -6.35
C ARG A 202 25.27 -4.17 -5.12
N GLU A 203 26.28 -4.19 -4.25
CA GLU A 203 26.28 -3.42 -3.00
C GLU A 203 26.20 -1.91 -3.30
N LYS A 204 26.98 -1.44 -4.28
CA LYS A 204 26.96 -0.03 -4.69
C LYS A 204 25.65 0.36 -5.36
N TYR A 205 25.06 -0.55 -6.14
CA TYR A 205 23.75 -0.33 -6.76
C TYR A 205 22.66 -0.17 -5.70
N LEU A 206 22.64 -1.05 -4.69
CA LEU A 206 21.69 -0.98 -3.58
C LEU A 206 21.92 0.27 -2.72
N GLU A 207 23.17 0.63 -2.41
CA GLU A 207 23.47 1.86 -1.68
C GLU A 207 22.92 3.09 -2.39
N ASN A 208 23.07 3.18 -3.72
CA ASN A 208 22.57 4.33 -4.49
C ASN A 208 21.03 4.41 -4.50
N ASN A 209 20.32 3.28 -4.47
CA ASN A 209 18.86 3.23 -4.60
C ASN A 209 18.12 3.18 -3.25
N LEU A 210 18.75 2.63 -2.22
CA LEU A 210 18.16 2.44 -0.89
C LEU A 210 18.77 3.36 0.17
N GLY A 211 19.90 4.00 -0.12
CA GLY A 211 20.57 4.96 0.76
C GLY A 211 20.93 4.37 2.12
N ASP A 212 20.63 5.13 3.17
CA ASP A 212 20.98 4.78 4.56
C ASP A 212 20.32 3.48 5.03
N HIS A 213 19.23 3.04 4.39
CA HIS A 213 18.65 1.72 4.65
C HIS A 213 19.65 0.60 4.31
N CYS A 214 20.28 0.65 3.12
CA CYS A 214 21.27 -0.35 2.73
C CYS A 214 22.44 -0.37 3.72
N ARG A 215 22.96 0.80 4.08
CA ARG A 215 24.09 0.95 5.01
C ARG A 215 23.78 0.38 6.40
N ALA A 216 22.57 0.60 6.90
CA ALA A 216 22.13 0.02 8.17
C ALA A 216 22.03 -1.52 8.10
N MET A 217 21.51 -2.07 6.99
CA MET A 217 21.46 -3.53 6.79
C MET A 217 22.85 -4.13 6.67
N ASP A 218 23.75 -3.50 5.91
CA ASP A 218 25.14 -3.96 5.75
C ASP A 218 25.86 -3.98 7.10
N TYR A 219 25.72 -2.91 7.91
CA TYR A 219 26.28 -2.87 9.26
C TYR A 219 25.76 -4.03 10.13
N ILE A 220 24.43 -4.26 10.14
CA ILE A 220 23.80 -5.36 10.89
C ILE A 220 24.37 -6.71 10.45
N ASN A 221 24.45 -6.94 9.13
CA ASN A 221 24.87 -8.21 8.55
C ASN A 221 26.36 -8.51 8.79
N GLU A 222 27.20 -7.47 8.90
CA GLU A 222 28.64 -7.60 9.10
C GLU A 222 29.05 -7.66 10.59
N ASN A 223 28.31 -6.97 11.48
CA ASN A 223 28.77 -6.73 12.86
C ASN A 223 27.97 -7.47 13.94
N LEU A 224 26.74 -7.89 13.67
CA LEU A 224 25.94 -8.61 14.67
C LEU A 224 26.11 -10.13 14.56
N PRO A 225 26.06 -10.88 15.67
CA PRO A 225 26.09 -12.34 15.64
C PRO A 225 24.83 -12.91 14.95
N ASP A 226 24.91 -14.14 14.45
CA ASP A 226 23.76 -14.83 13.81
C ASP A 226 22.58 -15.05 14.76
N SER A 227 22.84 -15.08 16.07
CA SER A 227 21.81 -15.17 17.12
C SER A 227 21.09 -13.86 17.39
N ALA A 228 21.47 -12.76 16.73
CA ALA A 228 20.82 -11.47 16.93
C ALA A 228 19.39 -11.50 16.36
N GLN A 229 18.41 -11.19 17.22
CA GLN A 229 17.05 -10.90 16.80
C GLN A 229 16.75 -9.41 16.95
N ILE A 230 16.17 -8.82 15.91
CA ILE A 230 16.06 -7.36 15.77
C ILE A 230 14.59 -6.96 15.61
N GLN A 231 14.10 -6.07 16.46
CA GLN A 231 12.82 -5.40 16.25
C GLN A 231 13.05 -4.14 15.43
N PHE A 232 12.38 -4.02 14.29
CA PHE A 232 12.40 -2.77 13.52
C PHE A 232 11.27 -1.87 14.03
N LEU A 233 11.53 -0.58 14.13
CA LEU A 233 10.54 0.44 14.51
C LEU A 233 10.51 1.54 13.45
N TRP A 234 9.30 1.85 12.97
CA TRP A 234 9.05 2.73 11.83
C TRP A 234 9.79 2.32 10.53
N GLU A 235 10.10 1.03 10.39
CA GLU A 235 10.70 0.46 9.20
C GLU A 235 10.06 -0.90 8.85
N PRO A 236 9.27 -0.99 7.76
CA PRO A 236 8.61 -2.23 7.37
C PRO A 236 9.50 -3.14 6.53
N ARG A 237 10.63 -2.64 5.98
CA ARG A 237 11.46 -3.38 5.02
C ARG A 237 12.52 -4.18 5.75
N THR A 238 12.37 -5.49 5.82
CA THR A 238 13.35 -6.42 6.43
C THR A 238 14.12 -7.27 5.42
N TYR A 239 13.79 -7.20 4.13
CA TYR A 239 14.29 -8.11 3.09
C TYR A 239 15.82 -8.23 3.00
N TYR A 240 16.55 -7.13 3.26
CA TYR A 240 18.02 -7.11 3.18
C TYR A 240 18.73 -7.42 4.51
N CYS A 241 17.97 -7.64 5.59
CA CYS A 241 18.50 -8.09 6.86
C CYS A 241 18.73 -9.60 6.82
N GLN A 242 19.96 -10.04 7.10
CA GLN A 242 20.35 -11.46 7.18
C GLN A 242 20.23 -12.01 8.60
N ARG A 243 19.79 -11.18 9.55
CA ARG A 243 19.45 -11.58 10.92
C ARG A 243 17.94 -11.73 11.05
N GLU A 244 17.49 -12.43 12.07
CA GLU A 244 16.06 -12.54 12.35
C GLU A 244 15.52 -11.15 12.68
N ALA A 245 14.61 -10.65 11.84
CA ALA A 245 14.11 -9.28 11.95
C ALA A 245 12.58 -9.26 11.91
N ARG A 246 11.99 -8.59 12.89
CA ARG A 246 10.55 -8.35 12.94
C ARG A 246 10.24 -6.99 12.31
N PRO A 247 9.48 -6.94 11.20
CA PRO A 247 9.16 -5.69 10.53
C PRO A 247 8.16 -4.86 11.35
N ASP A 248 8.23 -3.54 11.23
CA ASP A 248 7.13 -2.67 11.66
C ASP A 248 6.14 -2.47 10.51
N ALA A 249 5.32 -3.50 10.24
CA ALA A 249 4.50 -3.56 9.03
C ALA A 249 3.47 -2.42 8.90
N ILE A 250 3.05 -1.85 10.03
CA ILE A 250 2.08 -0.74 10.08
C ILE A 250 2.68 0.54 10.67
N LEU A 251 4.01 0.62 10.84
CA LEU A 251 4.72 1.72 11.53
C LEU A 251 4.13 2.06 12.92
N GLY A 252 3.64 1.03 13.60
CA GLY A 252 2.85 1.12 14.82
C GLY A 252 3.29 0.14 15.90
N ALA A 253 4.33 -0.66 15.67
CA ALA A 253 4.81 -1.68 16.61
C ALA A 253 5.12 -1.09 18.01
N PHE A 254 5.76 0.09 18.05
CA PHE A 254 6.02 0.77 19.33
C PHE A 254 4.72 1.17 20.06
N LYS A 255 3.76 1.77 19.36
CA LYS A 255 2.47 2.15 19.96
C LYS A 255 1.66 0.94 20.41
N HIS A 256 1.78 -0.17 19.68
CA HIS A 256 1.16 -1.43 20.05
C HIS A 256 1.76 -1.96 21.37
N LEU A 257 3.08 -1.93 21.50
CA LEU A 257 3.76 -2.30 22.75
C LEU A 257 3.40 -1.37 23.91
N VAL A 258 3.29 -0.06 23.68
CA VAL A 258 2.76 0.88 24.69
C VAL A 258 1.33 0.52 25.08
N PHE A 259 0.48 0.10 24.13
CA PHE A 259 -0.89 -0.34 24.42
C PHE A 259 -0.95 -1.64 25.24
N LEU A 260 -0.03 -2.58 25.00
CA LEU A 260 0.02 -3.87 25.70
C LEU A 260 0.64 -3.74 27.09
N GLU A 261 1.78 -3.06 27.19
CA GLU A 261 2.64 -3.08 28.39
C GLU A 261 2.54 -1.79 29.23
N GLY A 262 2.09 -0.69 28.63
CA GLY A 262 1.87 0.60 29.31
C GLY A 262 3.13 1.38 29.69
N GLU A 263 4.24 0.72 30.00
CA GLU A 263 5.47 1.34 30.53
C GLU A 263 6.75 0.79 29.87
N ALA A 264 7.86 1.52 29.99
CA ALA A 264 9.13 1.16 29.36
C ALA A 264 9.67 -0.20 29.83
N GLU A 265 9.57 -0.47 31.13
CA GLU A 265 10.05 -1.72 31.72
C GLU A 265 9.31 -2.94 31.16
N GLY A 266 7.98 -2.87 31.04
CA GLY A 266 7.17 -3.94 30.46
C GLY A 266 7.51 -4.18 28.99
N ILE A 267 7.78 -3.12 28.22
CA ILE A 267 8.22 -3.25 26.82
C ILE A 267 9.57 -3.97 26.72
N VAL A 268 10.52 -3.68 27.62
CA VAL A 268 11.82 -4.35 27.64
C VAL A 268 11.69 -5.81 28.06
N GLU A 269 10.86 -6.12 29.06
CA GLU A 269 10.57 -7.50 29.47
C GLU A 269 9.92 -8.28 28.31
N HIS A 270 8.92 -7.70 27.65
CA HIS A 270 8.28 -8.27 26.46
C HIS A 270 9.30 -8.59 25.36
N TRP A 271 10.21 -7.65 25.06
CA TRP A 271 11.26 -7.89 24.08
C TRP A 271 12.23 -9.00 24.50
N ARG A 272 12.62 -9.04 25.78
CA ARG A 272 13.51 -10.09 26.32
C ARG A 272 12.85 -11.46 26.27
N GLU A 273 11.60 -11.58 26.69
CA GLU A 273 10.82 -12.83 26.61
C GLU A 273 10.70 -13.31 25.16
N ALA A 274 10.56 -12.36 24.23
CA ALA A 274 10.47 -12.67 22.82
C ALA A 274 11.83 -12.88 22.13
N GLY A 275 12.95 -12.84 22.86
CA GLY A 275 14.30 -13.09 22.35
C GLY A 275 14.92 -11.92 21.58
N ILE A 276 14.30 -10.75 21.58
CA ILE A 276 14.82 -9.55 20.91
C ILE A 276 16.07 -9.07 21.64
N THR A 277 17.11 -8.79 20.85
CA THR A 277 18.43 -8.35 21.34
C THR A 277 18.77 -6.93 20.90
N HIS A 278 18.22 -6.51 19.75
CA HIS A 278 18.49 -5.23 19.14
C HIS A 278 17.21 -4.56 18.64
N VAL A 279 17.25 -3.24 18.55
CA VAL A 279 16.16 -2.42 18.00
C VAL A 279 16.73 -1.52 16.91
N LEU A 280 16.23 -1.67 15.68
CA LEU A 280 16.53 -0.75 14.59
C LEU A 280 15.46 0.34 14.56
N PHE A 281 15.87 1.56 14.85
CA PHE A 281 15.01 2.73 14.88
C PHE A 281 15.22 3.60 13.64
N ARG A 282 14.18 3.75 12.80
CA ARG A 282 14.21 4.71 11.70
C ARG A 282 13.66 6.07 12.15
N LYS A 283 14.56 6.90 12.67
CA LYS A 283 14.22 8.25 13.14
C LYS A 283 13.58 9.12 12.07
N SER A 284 14.09 9.09 10.84
CA SER A 284 13.55 9.94 9.76
C SER A 284 12.08 9.64 9.43
N ALA A 285 11.64 8.39 9.60
CA ALA A 285 10.24 8.03 9.42
C ALA A 285 9.38 8.57 10.57
N LEU A 286 9.84 8.43 11.82
CA LEU A 286 9.12 9.00 12.96
C LEU A 286 9.01 10.52 12.85
N ASP A 287 10.11 11.22 12.53
CA ASP A 287 10.13 12.68 12.38
C ASP A 287 9.14 13.15 11.28
N PHE A 288 9.11 12.43 10.14
CA PHE A 288 8.14 12.71 9.07
C PHE A 288 6.69 12.52 9.53
N LEU A 289 6.40 11.46 10.28
CA LEU A 289 5.07 11.20 10.82
C LEU A 289 4.66 12.25 11.85
N MET A 290 5.59 12.68 12.71
CA MET A 290 5.34 13.75 13.69
C MET A 290 5.14 15.12 13.04
N SER A 291 5.76 15.39 11.89
CA SER A 291 5.54 16.64 11.13
C SER A 291 4.18 16.72 10.42
N ASN A 292 3.45 15.60 10.34
CA ASN A 292 2.13 15.51 9.70
C ASN A 292 1.04 15.15 10.73
N PRO A 293 0.73 16.05 11.68
CA PRO A 293 -0.14 15.75 12.83
C PRO A 293 -1.59 15.46 12.46
N GLU A 294 -2.00 15.72 11.21
CA GLU A 294 -3.32 15.37 10.70
C GLU A 294 -3.53 13.85 10.64
N ASP A 295 -2.45 13.06 10.49
CA ASP A 295 -2.52 11.60 10.51
C ASP A 295 -2.37 11.05 11.94
N ARG A 296 -3.51 11.00 12.63
CA ARG A 296 -3.59 10.56 14.03
C ARG A 296 -3.21 9.09 14.24
N ARG A 297 -3.11 8.28 13.18
CA ARG A 297 -2.68 6.88 13.30
C ARG A 297 -1.29 6.86 13.95
N PHE A 298 -0.34 7.58 13.38
CA PHE A 298 1.07 7.48 13.74
C PHE A 298 1.55 8.45 14.82
N ALA A 299 0.74 9.45 15.19
CA ALA A 299 1.13 10.49 16.16
C ALA A 299 1.45 9.89 17.54
N LEU A 300 2.64 10.15 18.09
CA LEU A 300 3.01 9.76 19.45
C LEU A 300 2.47 10.77 20.46
N SER A 301 1.78 10.28 21.51
CA SER A 301 1.35 11.10 22.63
C SER A 301 2.56 11.61 23.46
N GLU A 302 2.38 12.63 24.29
CA GLU A 302 3.40 13.04 25.25
C GLU A 302 3.77 11.91 26.24
N GLY A 303 2.83 10.97 26.48
CA GLY A 303 3.12 9.76 27.26
C GLY A 303 4.05 8.82 26.50
N ASP A 304 3.73 8.54 25.23
CA ASP A 304 4.50 7.65 24.37
C ASP A 304 5.93 8.16 24.19
N GLN A 305 6.10 9.48 24.01
CA GLN A 305 7.41 10.12 23.90
C GLN A 305 8.24 9.97 25.17
N ARG A 306 7.63 10.16 26.36
CA ARG A 306 8.31 9.94 27.64
C ARG A 306 8.74 8.48 27.83
N ILE A 307 7.93 7.52 27.40
CA ILE A 307 8.28 6.10 27.42
C ILE A 307 9.47 5.84 26.49
N TRP A 308 9.44 6.38 25.26
CA TRP A 308 10.54 6.25 24.31
C TRP A 308 11.86 6.85 24.84
N GLU A 309 11.81 8.06 25.39
CA GLU A 309 12.98 8.71 26.00
C GLU A 309 13.56 7.88 27.16
N LYS A 310 12.70 7.29 27.98
CA LYS A 310 13.10 6.38 29.06
C LYS A 310 13.78 5.12 28.53
N LEU A 311 13.22 4.48 27.49
CA LEU A 311 13.86 3.33 26.82
C LEU A 311 15.25 3.67 26.30
N VAL A 312 15.38 4.77 25.55
CA VAL A 312 16.65 5.20 24.97
C VAL A 312 17.70 5.50 26.04
N ARG A 313 17.31 6.16 27.13
CA ARG A 313 18.22 6.55 28.21
C ARG A 313 18.64 5.37 29.08
N ASP A 314 17.69 4.55 29.49
CA ASP A 314 17.86 3.61 30.59
C ASP A 314 18.14 2.18 30.09
N HIS A 315 17.64 1.80 28.90
CA HIS A 315 17.67 0.42 28.42
C HIS A 315 18.41 0.19 27.10
N PHE A 316 18.73 1.24 26.35
CA PHE A 316 19.42 1.09 25.05
C PHE A 316 20.89 1.50 25.11
N HIS A 317 21.71 0.81 24.32
CA HIS A 317 23.07 1.20 23.99
C HIS A 317 23.19 1.40 22.47
N PRO A 318 23.48 2.61 21.96
CA PRO A 318 23.60 2.83 20.53
C PRO A 318 24.85 2.15 19.97
N LEU A 319 24.69 1.30 18.96
CA LEU A 319 25.79 0.61 18.27
C LEU A 319 26.13 1.24 16.93
N TYR A 320 25.11 1.74 16.23
CA TYR A 320 25.26 2.33 14.91
C TYR A 320 24.32 3.51 14.74
N GLN A 321 24.81 4.53 14.04
CA GLN A 321 24.02 5.64 13.54
C GLN A 321 24.61 6.04 12.18
N ASP A 322 23.75 6.18 11.16
CA ASP A 322 24.19 6.68 9.87
C ASP A 322 24.54 8.18 9.93
N GLU A 323 25.24 8.68 8.91
CA GLU A 323 25.72 10.06 8.84
C GLU A 323 24.62 11.12 9.02
N ARG A 324 23.38 10.82 8.60
CA ARG A 324 22.24 11.74 8.70
C ARG A 324 21.41 11.50 9.96
N GLY A 325 21.70 10.46 10.73
CA GLY A 325 20.89 10.02 11.86
C GLY A 325 19.48 9.56 11.47
N SER A 326 19.32 9.07 10.24
CA SER A 326 18.06 8.51 9.74
C SER A 326 17.73 7.14 10.35
N TYR A 327 18.75 6.33 10.63
CA TYR A 327 18.70 4.99 11.23
C TYR A 327 19.65 4.94 12.42
N ILE A 328 19.14 4.41 13.52
CA ILE A 328 19.93 4.16 14.73
C ILE A 328 19.69 2.71 15.12
N LEU A 329 20.76 1.95 15.32
CA LEU A 329 20.70 0.60 15.85
C LEU A 329 21.04 0.66 17.33
N TYR A 330 20.14 0.15 18.16
CA TYR A 330 20.34 -0.01 19.59
C TYR A 330 20.51 -1.49 19.94
N GLN A 331 21.39 -1.76 20.89
CA GLN A 331 21.42 -3.01 21.65
C GLN A 331 20.63 -2.83 22.94
N LEU A 332 19.85 -3.84 23.32
CA LEU A 332 19.24 -3.87 24.65
C LEU A 332 20.32 -4.09 25.71
N ARG A 333 20.29 -3.28 26.77
CA ARG A 333 21.14 -3.50 27.95
C ARG A 333 20.69 -4.76 28.67
N GLU A 334 21.66 -5.46 29.26
CA GLU A 334 21.42 -6.60 30.15
C GLU A 334 20.63 -6.21 31.41
#